data_AF-R6LUM6-F1
#
_entry.id   AF-R6LUM6-F1
#
_cell.length_a   1.000
_cell.length_b   1.000
_cell.length_c   1.000
_cell.angle_alpha   90.00
_cell.angle_beta   90.00
_cell.angle_gamma   90.00
#
_symmetry.space_group_name_H-M   'P 1'
#
loop_
_entity.id
_entity.type
_entity.pdbx_description
1 polymer ?
#
loop_
_entity_poly.entity_id
_entity_poly.type
_entity_poly.pdbx_seq_one_letter_code
_entity_poly.pdbx_strand_id
1 'polypeptide(L)'
;MKKYFLILIGIFVCLVCVDGKKADAYSVELQKDGIYAETLPKPVVDNSVVLFKKYVDKARKYYKKYKKNNAYTLLSNVPEEYRIFIPIVKDIEPSDKIVIKTPFYIYDPTDAAGNTSYEYYFVAEKNGKKMCIFCITISTDNKKIYFYYDNVIDKYSKFNDKMMEEGAIIYEIDGVIYEQTKNKKIVVLDQSDHSGATEMIGDIDTNLEKMIEKFKNKSFDDKKEEIFECLAGVKEEKVVKKSEENLKLDLKDEYVGDESIENNSSKKGIYIGIAAAIAAIIGAGVMVKKYRIR
;
A
#
# COMPACT_ATOMS: atom_id res chain seq x y z
N MET A 1 -24.88 31.69 -7.39
CA MET A 1 -24.14 30.47 -6.99
C MET A 1 -22.87 30.30 -7.84
N LYS A 2 -21.84 31.13 -7.61
CA LYS A 2 -20.58 31.15 -8.40
C LYS A 2 -19.33 31.41 -7.53
N LYS A 3 -19.33 30.99 -6.25
CA LYS A 3 -18.21 31.24 -5.32
C LYS A 3 -17.55 29.99 -4.73
N TYR A 4 -18.04 28.79 -5.02
CA TYR A 4 -17.44 27.53 -4.53
C TYR A 4 -16.69 26.72 -5.59
N PHE A 5 -16.78 27.11 -6.88
CA PHE A 5 -16.13 26.36 -7.96
C PHE A 5 -14.62 26.64 -8.11
N LEU A 6 -14.10 27.70 -7.48
CA LEU A 6 -12.67 28.03 -7.49
C LEU A 6 -11.89 27.37 -6.34
N ILE A 7 -12.57 26.87 -5.31
CA ILE A 7 -11.92 26.23 -4.15
C ILE A 7 -11.58 24.76 -4.44
N LEU A 8 -12.28 24.11 -5.39
CA LEU A 8 -12.00 22.73 -5.79
C LEU A 8 -10.87 22.59 -6.83
N ILE A 9 -10.48 23.67 -7.50
CA ILE A 9 -9.29 23.70 -8.38
C ILE A 9 -8.05 24.20 -7.60
N GLY A 10 -8.25 24.77 -6.41
CA GLY A 10 -7.20 25.35 -5.57
C GLY A 10 -6.42 24.38 -4.67
N ILE A 11 -6.71 23.07 -4.72
CA ILE A 11 -5.95 22.03 -3.98
C ILE A 11 -4.88 21.37 -4.87
N PHE A 12 -4.77 21.75 -6.15
CA PHE A 12 -3.88 21.09 -7.11
C PHE A 12 -2.56 21.84 -7.44
N VAL A 13 -2.23 22.97 -6.78
CA VAL A 13 -1.08 23.82 -7.22
C VAL A 13 -0.17 24.32 -6.08
N CYS A 14 -0.23 23.78 -4.86
CA CYS A 14 0.60 24.31 -3.76
C CYS A 14 1.38 23.25 -2.98
N LEU A 15 2.20 22.46 -3.68
CA LEU A 15 3.37 21.82 -3.06
C LEU A 15 4.65 22.29 -3.77
N VAL A 16 5.15 23.41 -3.22
CA VAL A 16 6.54 23.79 -3.01
C VAL A 16 7.48 23.78 -4.24
N CYS A 17 7.61 24.97 -4.82
CA CYS A 17 8.88 25.41 -5.40
C CYS A 17 9.95 25.48 -4.29
N VAL A 18 10.91 24.55 -4.30
CA VAL A 18 12.22 24.75 -3.67
C VAL A 18 13.21 25.01 -4.80
N ASP A 19 13.76 26.21 -4.86
CA ASP A 19 14.83 26.59 -5.78
C ASP A 19 16.10 25.80 -5.48
N GLY A 20 16.50 24.93 -6.41
CA GLY A 20 17.74 24.18 -6.37
C GLY A 20 17.84 23.14 -7.48
N LYS A 21 18.21 23.59 -8.71
CA LYS A 21 18.36 22.78 -9.93
C LYS A 21 17.07 22.04 -10.35
N LYS A 22 16.27 22.64 -11.25
CA LYS A 22 15.29 21.89 -12.05
C LYS A 22 16.05 20.86 -12.89
N ALA A 23 16.26 19.69 -12.34
CA ALA A 23 16.60 18.52 -13.12
C ALA A 23 15.36 18.15 -13.94
N ASP A 24 15.60 17.75 -15.18
CA ASP A 24 14.64 17.16 -16.11
C ASP A 24 13.97 15.92 -15.48
N ALA A 25 12.98 16.13 -14.62
CA ALA A 25 12.32 15.10 -13.85
C ALA A 25 10.90 14.90 -14.37
N TYR A 26 10.58 13.65 -14.71
CA TYR A 26 9.24 13.20 -15.04
C TYR A 26 8.28 13.52 -13.89
N SER A 27 7.03 13.83 -14.23
CA SER A 27 5.98 14.05 -13.22
C SER A 27 5.38 12.71 -12.78
N VAL A 28 5.06 12.61 -11.50
CA VAL A 28 4.29 11.48 -10.95
C VAL A 28 3.21 12.06 -10.05
N GLU A 29 1.96 11.72 -10.34
CA GLU A 29 0.78 12.11 -9.56
C GLU A 29 0.06 10.86 -9.04
N LEU A 30 -0.65 10.98 -7.92
CA LEU A 30 -1.48 9.92 -7.36
C LEU A 30 -2.96 10.27 -7.47
N GLN A 31 -3.77 9.34 -7.98
CA GLN A 31 -5.22 9.39 -7.92
C GLN A 31 -5.70 8.64 -6.68
N LYS A 32 -6.47 9.33 -5.83
CA LYS A 32 -7.03 8.81 -4.57
C LYS A 32 -8.55 8.70 -4.68
N ASP A 33 -9.00 7.85 -5.57
CA ASP A 33 -10.40 7.56 -5.89
C ASP A 33 -10.74 6.08 -5.63
N GLY A 34 -12.00 5.69 -5.81
CA GLY A 34 -12.45 4.31 -5.64
C GLY A 34 -12.59 3.80 -4.20
N ILE A 35 -13.14 2.60 -4.05
CA ILE A 35 -13.58 2.08 -2.75
C ILE A 35 -12.43 1.73 -1.78
N TYR A 36 -11.23 1.50 -2.30
CA TYR A 36 -10.08 1.09 -1.49
C TYR A 36 -9.29 2.28 -0.93
N ALA A 37 -9.28 3.45 -1.59
CA ALA A 37 -8.37 4.55 -1.26
C ALA A 37 -8.48 5.04 0.20
N GLU A 38 -9.67 5.03 0.80
CA GLU A 38 -9.90 5.42 2.20
C GLU A 38 -9.64 4.29 3.20
N THR A 39 -9.64 3.05 2.70
CA THR A 39 -9.54 1.83 3.52
C THR A 39 -8.10 1.33 3.61
N LEU A 40 -7.22 1.68 2.68
CA LEU A 40 -5.83 1.25 2.78
C LEU A 40 -5.05 2.05 3.85
N PRO A 41 -3.93 1.51 4.38
CA PRO A 41 -3.10 2.24 5.35
C PRO A 41 -2.54 3.55 4.78
N LYS A 42 -2.74 4.65 5.52
CA LYS A 42 -2.26 5.99 5.14
C LYS A 42 -0.76 6.03 4.76
N PRO A 43 0.16 5.40 5.52
CA PRO A 43 1.58 5.38 5.15
C PRO A 43 1.86 4.77 3.78
N VAL A 44 1.06 3.79 3.34
CA VAL A 44 1.20 3.16 2.03
C VAL A 44 0.72 4.08 0.93
N VAL A 45 -0.50 4.63 1.07
CA VAL A 45 -1.11 5.47 0.04
C VAL A 45 -0.33 6.79 -0.12
N ASP A 46 -0.02 7.47 0.98
CA ASP A 46 0.62 8.79 0.95
C ASP A 46 2.06 8.75 0.45
N ASN A 47 2.80 7.65 0.70
CA ASN A 47 4.19 7.51 0.29
C ASN A 47 4.35 6.76 -1.04
N SER A 48 3.26 6.37 -1.70
CA SER A 48 3.30 5.58 -2.94
C SER A 48 4.09 6.26 -4.06
N VAL A 49 3.90 7.57 -4.24
CA VAL A 49 4.63 8.37 -5.23
C VAL A 49 6.13 8.41 -4.93
N VAL A 50 6.50 8.63 -3.66
CA VAL A 50 7.90 8.71 -3.23
C VAL A 50 8.60 7.36 -3.40
N LEU A 51 7.95 6.28 -2.96
CA LEU A 51 8.45 4.92 -3.10
C LEU A 51 8.62 4.54 -4.57
N PHE A 52 7.64 4.85 -5.42
CA PHE A 52 7.73 4.63 -6.86
C PHE A 52 8.94 5.35 -7.47
N LYS A 53 9.08 6.67 -7.23
CA LYS A 53 10.22 7.47 -7.73
C LYS A 53 11.55 6.92 -7.25
N LYS A 54 11.67 6.60 -5.96
CA LYS A 54 12.89 6.03 -5.36
C LYS A 54 13.32 4.74 -6.07
N TYR A 55 12.38 3.86 -6.40
CA TYR A 55 12.67 2.61 -7.12
C TYR A 55 12.96 2.83 -8.61
N VAL A 56 12.22 3.71 -9.29
CA VAL A 56 12.51 4.12 -10.68
C VAL A 56 13.93 4.67 -10.79
N ASP A 57 14.30 5.60 -9.93
CA ASP A 57 15.60 6.27 -9.99
C ASP A 57 16.75 5.31 -9.69
N LYS A 58 16.55 4.39 -8.74
CA LYS A 58 17.52 3.34 -8.42
C LYS A 58 17.67 2.33 -9.56
N ALA A 59 16.57 1.87 -10.16
CA ALA A 59 16.59 1.00 -11.34
C ALA A 59 17.29 1.68 -12.53
N ARG A 60 16.98 2.95 -12.80
CA ARG A 60 17.64 3.73 -13.87
C ARG A 60 19.12 3.97 -13.59
N LYS A 61 19.52 4.14 -12.32
CA LYS A 61 20.94 4.22 -11.93
C LYS A 61 21.68 2.92 -12.22
N TYR A 62 21.11 1.77 -11.88
CA TYR A 62 21.67 0.45 -12.25
C TYR A 62 21.76 0.30 -13.76
N TYR A 63 20.70 0.61 -14.50
CA TYR A 63 20.70 0.54 -15.95
C TYR A 63 21.80 1.42 -16.56
N LYS A 64 21.92 2.69 -16.16
CA LYS A 64 22.97 3.59 -16.65
C LYS A 64 24.38 3.05 -16.38
N LYS A 65 24.61 2.44 -15.21
CA LYS A 65 25.90 1.86 -14.82
C LYS A 65 26.26 0.61 -15.62
N TYR A 66 25.29 -0.25 -15.92
CA TYR A 66 25.54 -1.60 -16.47
C TYR A 66 25.03 -1.84 -17.90
N LYS A 67 24.40 -0.86 -18.58
CA LYS A 67 23.81 -1.04 -19.92
C LYS A 67 24.79 -1.43 -21.04
N LYS A 68 26.09 -1.20 -20.87
CA LYS A 68 27.14 -1.58 -21.83
C LYS A 68 27.79 -2.93 -21.51
N ASN A 69 27.41 -3.55 -20.40
CA ASN A 69 27.98 -4.81 -19.93
C ASN A 69 27.23 -5.99 -20.56
N ASN A 70 27.84 -7.18 -20.50
CA ASN A 70 27.16 -8.41 -20.91
C ASN A 70 26.03 -8.78 -19.92
N ALA A 71 25.12 -9.64 -20.36
CA ALA A 71 23.97 -10.07 -19.57
C ALA A 71 24.37 -10.69 -18.22
N TYR A 72 25.45 -11.47 -18.18
CA TYR A 72 25.97 -12.06 -16.95
C TYR A 72 26.35 -11.01 -15.90
N THR A 73 27.02 -9.93 -16.32
CA THR A 73 27.41 -8.85 -15.41
C THR A 73 26.19 -8.13 -14.83
N LEU A 74 25.13 -7.95 -15.63
CA LEU A 74 23.87 -7.39 -15.13
C LEU A 74 23.25 -8.33 -14.07
N LEU A 75 23.17 -9.62 -14.37
CA LEU A 75 22.59 -10.63 -13.46
C LEU A 75 23.31 -10.68 -12.10
N SER A 76 24.65 -10.61 -12.11
CA SER A 76 25.46 -10.74 -10.88
C SER A 76 25.57 -9.46 -10.04
N ASN A 77 25.29 -8.28 -10.61
CA ASN A 77 25.51 -6.99 -9.93
C ASN A 77 24.25 -6.18 -9.67
N VAL A 78 23.14 -6.51 -10.34
CA VAL A 78 21.87 -5.82 -10.18
C VAL A 78 20.93 -6.75 -9.42
N PRO A 79 20.48 -6.35 -8.21
CA PRO A 79 19.49 -7.11 -7.47
C PRO A 79 18.25 -7.38 -8.33
N GLU A 80 17.68 -8.56 -8.17
CA GLU A 80 16.61 -9.06 -9.03
C GLU A 80 15.45 -8.07 -9.14
N GLU A 81 15.04 -7.47 -8.03
CA GLU A 81 13.93 -6.53 -7.95
C GLU A 81 14.12 -5.30 -8.87
N TYR A 82 15.35 -4.83 -9.05
CA TYR A 82 15.64 -3.76 -10.02
C TYR A 82 15.81 -4.32 -11.42
N ARG A 83 16.39 -5.51 -11.55
CA ARG A 83 16.63 -6.15 -12.85
C ARG A 83 15.33 -6.37 -13.62
N ILE A 84 14.29 -6.87 -12.95
CA ILE A 84 12.98 -7.11 -13.57
C ILE A 84 12.22 -5.82 -13.86
N PHE A 85 12.50 -4.75 -13.10
CA PHE A 85 11.83 -3.45 -13.25
C PHE A 85 12.51 -2.53 -14.28
N ILE A 86 13.82 -2.69 -14.52
CA ILE A 86 14.59 -1.91 -15.51
C ILE A 86 13.89 -1.83 -16.88
N PRO A 87 13.43 -2.94 -17.50
CA PRO A 87 12.76 -2.91 -18.79
C PRO A 87 11.54 -1.99 -18.85
N ILE A 88 10.88 -1.78 -17.71
CA ILE A 88 9.68 -0.94 -17.59
C ILE A 88 10.03 0.54 -17.52
N VAL A 89 11.10 0.89 -16.78
CA VAL A 89 11.37 2.27 -16.36
C VAL A 89 12.55 2.95 -17.07
N LYS A 90 13.36 2.19 -17.82
CA LYS A 90 14.57 2.72 -18.47
C LYS A 90 14.28 3.85 -19.46
N ASP A 91 13.13 3.79 -20.12
CA ASP A 91 12.71 4.69 -21.21
C ASP A 91 11.74 5.77 -20.72
N ILE A 92 11.75 6.08 -19.42
CA ILE A 92 11.05 7.25 -18.88
C ILE A 92 11.82 8.51 -19.26
N GLU A 93 11.12 9.42 -19.91
CA GLU A 93 11.62 10.73 -20.32
C GLU A 93 11.14 11.84 -19.36
N PRO A 94 11.86 12.96 -19.27
CA PRO A 94 11.46 14.10 -18.44
C PRO A 94 10.06 14.66 -18.76
N SER A 95 9.63 14.55 -20.01
CA SER A 95 8.31 14.97 -20.50
C SER A 95 7.19 13.99 -20.15
N ASP A 96 7.51 12.78 -19.71
CA ASP A 96 6.49 11.77 -19.40
C ASP A 96 5.67 12.20 -18.17
N LYS A 97 4.35 12.04 -18.31
CA LYS A 97 3.40 12.14 -17.22
C LYS A 97 3.07 10.75 -16.71
N ILE A 98 3.47 10.47 -15.47
CA ILE A 98 3.11 9.23 -14.79
C ILE A 98 1.94 9.51 -13.83
N VAL A 99 0.93 8.65 -13.88
CA VAL A 99 -0.21 8.69 -12.98
C VAL A 99 -0.31 7.35 -12.27
N ILE A 100 -0.12 7.35 -10.96
CA ILE A 100 -0.45 6.22 -10.11
C ILE A 100 -1.96 6.28 -9.88
N LYS A 101 -2.67 5.27 -10.40
CA LYS A 101 -4.12 5.11 -10.31
C LYS A 101 -4.53 4.64 -8.91
N THR A 102 -5.85 4.60 -8.72
CA THR A 102 -6.51 4.03 -7.54
C THR A 102 -5.81 2.75 -7.07
N PRO A 103 -5.46 2.66 -5.78
CA PRO A 103 -4.93 1.41 -5.25
C PRO A 103 -6.03 0.37 -5.07
N PHE A 104 -5.63 -0.90 -5.00
CA PHE A 104 -6.53 -2.00 -4.73
C PHE A 104 -5.86 -3.10 -3.90
N TYR A 105 -6.68 -4.03 -3.43
CA TYR A 105 -6.26 -5.15 -2.60
C TYR A 105 -6.84 -6.46 -3.17
N ILE A 106 -5.99 -7.48 -3.28
CA ILE A 106 -6.39 -8.83 -3.66
C ILE A 106 -6.57 -9.62 -2.37
N TYR A 107 -7.83 -9.92 -2.03
CA TYR A 107 -8.14 -10.67 -0.82
C TYR A 107 -8.03 -12.17 -1.05
N ASP A 108 -7.32 -12.88 -0.18
CA ASP A 108 -7.34 -14.34 -0.12
C ASP A 108 -7.97 -14.80 1.21
N PRO A 109 -9.10 -15.56 1.18
CA PRO A 109 -9.74 -16.07 2.38
C PRO A 109 -8.87 -17.06 3.18
N THR A 110 -7.87 -17.72 2.58
CA THR A 110 -6.96 -18.61 3.32
C THR A 110 -5.89 -17.86 4.09
N ASP A 111 -5.51 -16.67 3.61
CA ASP A 111 -4.47 -15.85 4.23
C ASP A 111 -5.01 -14.96 5.37
N ALA A 112 -6.32 -14.74 5.42
CA ALA A 112 -6.98 -13.88 6.39
C ALA A 112 -6.80 -14.33 7.86
N ALA A 113 -6.29 -15.55 8.11
CA ALA A 113 -6.08 -16.10 9.45
C ALA A 113 -4.63 -16.04 9.98
N GLY A 114 -3.64 -15.57 9.19
CA GLY A 114 -2.23 -15.66 9.58
C GLY A 114 -1.22 -14.91 8.72
N ASN A 115 -1.65 -13.89 7.97
CA ASN A 115 -0.81 -13.29 6.94
C ASN A 115 0.53 -12.72 7.44
N THR A 116 1.62 -13.11 6.78
CA THR A 116 2.99 -12.61 7.03
C THR A 116 3.24 -11.26 6.34
N SER A 117 2.36 -10.85 5.40
CA SER A 117 2.45 -9.55 4.76
C SER A 117 1.16 -9.09 4.07
N TYR A 118 0.95 -7.77 3.98
CA TYR A 118 -0.19 -7.21 3.27
C TYR A 118 0.26 -6.45 2.03
N GLU A 119 -0.23 -6.85 0.87
CA GLU A 119 0.17 -6.32 -0.43
C GLU A 119 -0.89 -5.40 -1.01
N TYR A 120 -0.51 -4.15 -1.23
CA TYR A 120 -1.40 -3.12 -1.78
C TYR A 120 -0.96 -2.77 -3.18
N TYR A 121 -1.82 -3.01 -4.16
CA TYR A 121 -1.49 -2.92 -5.57
C TYR A 121 -1.88 -1.57 -6.15
N PHE A 122 -1.09 -1.10 -7.12
CA PHE A 122 -1.24 0.18 -7.78
C PHE A 122 -0.98 0.00 -9.27
N VAL A 123 -1.85 0.56 -10.10
CA VAL A 123 -1.57 0.69 -11.54
C VAL A 123 -0.85 2.01 -11.78
N ALA A 124 0.31 1.99 -12.43
CA ALA A 124 0.96 3.17 -12.97
C ALA A 124 0.65 3.29 -14.46
N GLU A 125 0.21 4.47 -14.89
CA GLU A 125 0.06 4.83 -16.28
C GLU A 125 1.14 5.83 -16.69
N LYS A 126 1.70 5.66 -17.89
CA LYS A 126 2.60 6.62 -18.54
C LYS A 126 1.89 7.22 -19.74
N ASN A 127 1.64 8.52 -19.71
CA ASN A 127 0.92 9.27 -20.76
C ASN A 127 -0.45 8.64 -21.10
N GLY A 128 -1.19 8.19 -20.07
CA GLY A 128 -2.54 7.60 -20.22
C GLY A 128 -2.56 6.15 -20.72
N LYS A 129 -1.42 5.45 -20.73
CA LYS A 129 -1.35 4.02 -21.04
C LYS A 129 -0.77 3.27 -19.85
N LYS A 130 -1.32 2.10 -19.53
CA LYS A 130 -0.77 1.20 -18.52
C LYS A 130 0.74 1.02 -18.75
N MET A 131 1.53 1.35 -17.74
CA MET A 131 2.98 1.20 -17.71
C MET A 131 3.38 -0.03 -16.91
N CYS A 132 2.85 -0.15 -15.69
CA CYS A 132 3.04 -1.34 -14.86
C CYS A 132 2.01 -1.41 -13.73
N ILE A 133 1.83 -2.59 -13.16
CA ILE A 133 1.28 -2.82 -11.82
C ILE A 133 2.45 -3.04 -10.86
N PHE A 134 2.43 -2.34 -9.75
CA PHE A 134 3.38 -2.55 -8.64
C PHE A 134 2.60 -2.69 -7.35
N CYS A 135 3.23 -3.25 -6.32
CA CYS A 135 2.66 -3.29 -4.99
C CYS A 135 3.57 -2.62 -3.96
N ILE A 136 2.94 -2.18 -2.88
CA ILE A 136 3.60 -1.74 -1.66
C ILE A 136 3.17 -2.71 -0.58
N THR A 137 4.14 -3.34 0.05
CA THR A 137 3.91 -4.40 1.03
C THR A 137 4.18 -3.88 2.43
N ILE A 138 3.27 -4.20 3.37
CA ILE A 138 3.55 -4.12 4.80
C ILE A 138 3.87 -5.54 5.28
N SER A 139 5.14 -5.82 5.55
CA SER A 139 5.53 -7.11 6.13
C SER A 139 5.25 -7.12 7.63
N THR A 140 4.54 -8.15 8.09
CA THR A 140 4.28 -8.36 9.52
C THR A 140 5.50 -8.94 10.24
N ASP A 141 6.42 -9.61 9.55
CA ASP A 141 7.63 -10.16 10.17
C ASP A 141 8.65 -9.09 10.54
N ASN A 142 9.06 -8.28 9.55
CA ASN A 142 10.11 -7.29 9.74
C ASN A 142 9.58 -5.87 10.00
N LYS A 143 8.26 -5.70 9.97
CA LYS A 143 7.57 -4.41 10.17
C LYS A 143 8.11 -3.34 9.23
N LYS A 144 8.29 -3.66 7.94
CA LYS A 144 8.73 -2.69 6.92
C LYS A 144 7.65 -2.47 5.87
N ILE A 145 7.64 -1.26 5.35
CA ILE A 145 6.92 -0.88 4.15
C ILE A 145 7.92 -0.82 3.00
N TYR A 146 7.73 -1.63 1.95
CA TYR A 146 8.62 -1.61 0.79
C TYR A 146 7.85 -1.77 -0.51
N PHE A 147 8.47 -1.30 -1.59
CA PHE A 147 7.95 -1.41 -2.95
C PHE A 147 8.40 -2.72 -3.58
N TYR A 148 7.52 -3.32 -4.36
CA TYR A 148 7.79 -4.48 -5.19
C TYR A 148 7.12 -4.31 -6.56
N TYR A 149 7.82 -4.70 -7.62
CA TYR A 149 7.24 -4.77 -8.96
C TYR A 149 6.82 -6.21 -9.23
N ASP A 150 5.51 -6.44 -9.26
CA ASP A 150 4.93 -7.76 -9.52
C ASP A 150 4.83 -8.02 -11.01
N ASN A 151 5.81 -8.75 -11.52
CA ASN A 151 5.90 -9.07 -12.94
C ASN A 151 4.82 -10.06 -13.42
N VAL A 152 4.21 -10.87 -12.53
CA VAL A 152 3.17 -11.84 -12.91
C VAL A 152 1.85 -11.10 -13.03
N ILE A 153 1.45 -10.38 -11.98
CA ILE A 153 0.23 -9.59 -11.97
C ILE A 153 0.30 -8.54 -13.07
N ASP A 154 1.42 -7.81 -13.23
CA ASP A 154 1.51 -6.79 -14.26
C ASP A 154 1.29 -7.34 -15.68
N LYS A 155 1.95 -8.45 -16.02
CA LYS A 155 1.96 -8.96 -17.40
C LYS A 155 0.69 -9.70 -17.79
N TYR A 156 0.11 -10.45 -16.86
CA TYR A 156 -0.92 -11.43 -17.21
C TYR A 156 -2.32 -11.03 -16.74
N SER A 157 -2.44 -10.14 -15.76
CA SER A 157 -3.75 -9.69 -15.29
C SER A 157 -4.49 -8.88 -16.36
N LYS A 158 -5.80 -9.13 -16.44
CA LYS A 158 -6.74 -8.47 -17.35
C LYS A 158 -7.78 -7.65 -16.57
N PHE A 159 -7.30 -6.83 -15.63
CA PHE A 159 -8.17 -5.94 -14.86
C PHE A 159 -8.98 -5.02 -15.78
N ASN A 160 -10.21 -4.72 -15.36
CA ASN A 160 -11.13 -3.90 -16.11
C ASN A 160 -11.29 -2.53 -15.42
N ASP A 161 -10.66 -1.50 -15.99
CA ASP A 161 -10.67 -0.14 -15.42
C ASP A 161 -12.09 0.37 -15.10
N LYS A 162 -13.08 0.05 -15.94
CA LYS A 162 -14.48 0.43 -15.71
C LYS A 162 -15.08 -0.27 -14.50
N MET A 163 -14.77 -1.56 -14.29
CA MET A 163 -15.25 -2.28 -13.11
C MET A 163 -14.58 -1.74 -11.83
N MET A 164 -13.31 -1.38 -11.89
CA MET A 164 -12.62 -0.69 -10.78
C MET A 164 -13.29 0.65 -10.42
N GLU A 165 -13.66 1.45 -11.42
CA GLU A 165 -14.44 2.69 -11.23
C GLU A 165 -15.84 2.43 -10.64
N GLU A 166 -16.48 1.30 -11.00
CA GLU A 166 -17.75 0.84 -10.42
C GLU A 166 -17.62 0.31 -8.98
N GLY A 167 -16.40 0.30 -8.42
CA GLY A 167 -16.13 -0.20 -7.08
C GLY A 167 -16.10 -1.73 -7.01
N ALA A 168 -15.42 -2.36 -7.97
CA ALA A 168 -15.15 -3.79 -7.91
C ALA A 168 -14.34 -4.18 -6.68
N ILE A 169 -14.66 -5.36 -6.13
CA ILE A 169 -13.80 -6.07 -5.19
C ILE A 169 -12.93 -7.07 -5.96
N ILE A 170 -11.70 -7.26 -5.48
CA ILE A 170 -10.76 -8.23 -6.04
C ILE A 170 -10.41 -9.28 -4.99
N TYR A 171 -10.43 -10.54 -5.38
CA TYR A 171 -10.10 -11.65 -4.50
C TYR A 171 -9.51 -12.83 -5.27
N GLU A 172 -8.72 -13.63 -4.58
CA GLU A 172 -8.11 -14.86 -5.07
C GLU A 172 -8.78 -16.07 -4.41
N ILE A 173 -8.99 -17.11 -5.22
CA ILE A 173 -9.51 -18.40 -4.78
C ILE A 173 -8.83 -19.46 -5.64
N ASP A 174 -8.18 -20.43 -4.99
CA ASP A 174 -7.57 -21.59 -5.65
C ASP A 174 -6.63 -21.19 -6.81
N GLY A 175 -5.82 -20.14 -6.63
CA GLY A 175 -4.92 -19.62 -7.66
C GLY A 175 -5.60 -18.77 -8.75
N VAL A 176 -6.90 -18.50 -8.63
CA VAL A 176 -7.66 -17.71 -9.62
C VAL A 176 -8.07 -16.38 -9.02
N ILE A 177 -7.64 -15.29 -9.64
CA ILE A 177 -7.99 -13.92 -9.26
C ILE A 177 -9.25 -13.51 -10.01
N TYR A 178 -10.23 -13.04 -9.25
CA TYR A 178 -11.50 -12.53 -9.73
C TYR A 178 -11.61 -11.04 -9.46
N GLU A 179 -12.25 -10.34 -10.40
CA GLU A 179 -12.74 -8.98 -10.21
C GLU A 179 -14.27 -9.00 -10.28
N GLN A 180 -14.92 -8.47 -9.25
CA GLN A 180 -16.36 -8.57 -9.08
C GLN A 180 -16.98 -7.22 -8.71
N THR A 181 -17.99 -6.79 -9.45
CA THR A 181 -18.96 -5.77 -9.04
C THR A 181 -20.28 -6.44 -8.63
N LYS A 182 -21.26 -5.66 -8.17
CA LYS A 182 -22.60 -6.18 -7.84
C LYS A 182 -23.27 -6.93 -8.99
N ASN A 183 -22.98 -6.55 -10.24
CA ASN A 183 -23.66 -7.05 -11.43
C ASN A 183 -22.81 -7.97 -12.29
N LYS A 184 -21.50 -8.02 -12.09
CA LYS A 184 -20.57 -8.71 -12.99
C LYS A 184 -19.41 -9.31 -12.21
N LYS A 185 -19.02 -10.52 -12.58
CA LYS A 185 -17.78 -11.18 -12.13
C LYS A 185 -16.96 -11.58 -13.35
N ILE A 186 -15.67 -11.33 -13.34
CA ILE A 186 -14.72 -11.79 -14.36
C ILE A 186 -13.54 -12.51 -13.72
N VAL A 187 -12.92 -13.41 -14.47
CA VAL A 187 -11.58 -13.94 -14.16
C VAL A 187 -10.56 -12.95 -14.72
N VAL A 188 -9.69 -12.46 -13.85
CA VAL A 188 -8.62 -11.51 -14.21
C VAL A 188 -7.33 -12.25 -14.53
N LEU A 189 -7.02 -13.28 -13.75
CA LEU A 189 -5.83 -14.09 -13.88
C LEU A 189 -6.12 -15.48 -13.32
N ASP A 190 -5.76 -16.51 -14.07
CA ASP A 190 -5.59 -17.86 -13.54
C ASP A 190 -4.08 -18.08 -13.38
N GLN A 191 -3.60 -18.15 -12.14
CA GLN A 191 -2.18 -18.29 -11.86
C GLN A 191 -1.67 -19.68 -12.23
N SER A 192 -2.54 -20.70 -12.26
CA SER A 192 -2.16 -22.08 -12.60
C SER A 192 -1.62 -22.21 -14.03
N ASP A 193 -2.03 -21.32 -14.93
CA ASP A 193 -1.55 -21.24 -16.32
C ASP A 193 -0.11 -20.69 -16.43
N HIS A 194 0.42 -20.09 -15.35
CA HIS A 194 1.64 -19.28 -15.38
C HIS A 194 2.64 -19.63 -14.27
N SER A 195 2.24 -20.40 -13.27
CA SER A 195 3.13 -21.00 -12.27
C SER A 195 3.78 -22.26 -12.87
N GLY A 196 5.05 -22.17 -13.29
CA GLY A 196 5.86 -23.34 -13.67
C GLY A 196 6.16 -24.30 -12.51
N ALA A 197 5.72 -23.96 -11.31
CA ALA A 197 5.62 -24.84 -10.16
C ALA A 197 4.13 -25.00 -9.83
N THR A 198 3.54 -26.13 -10.20
CA THR A 198 2.43 -26.67 -9.41
C THR A 198 3.07 -26.97 -8.06
N GLU A 199 2.97 -26.06 -7.08
CA GLU A 199 3.23 -26.49 -5.72
C GLU A 199 2.28 -27.66 -5.48
N MET A 200 2.85 -28.84 -5.21
CA MET A 200 2.08 -29.95 -4.71
C MET A 200 1.54 -29.50 -3.37
N ILE A 201 0.36 -28.90 -3.39
CA ILE A 201 -0.42 -28.65 -2.19
C ILE A 201 -0.73 -30.03 -1.64
N GLY A 202 0.10 -30.49 -0.69
CA GLY A 202 -0.25 -31.63 0.15
C GLY A 202 -1.59 -31.33 0.81
N ASP A 203 -2.39 -32.36 1.06
CA ASP A 203 -3.78 -32.28 1.55
C ASP A 203 -4.15 -30.91 2.15
N ILE A 204 -4.93 -30.14 1.41
CA ILE A 204 -5.46 -28.86 1.89
C ILE A 204 -6.17 -29.16 3.21
N ASP A 205 -5.79 -28.44 4.27
CA ASP A 205 -6.47 -28.54 5.57
C ASP A 205 -7.97 -28.33 5.33
N THR A 206 -8.81 -29.28 5.73
CA THR A 206 -10.28 -29.23 5.59
C THR A 206 -10.88 -27.94 6.16
N ASN A 207 -10.18 -27.25 7.07
CA ASN A 207 -10.57 -25.92 7.53
C ASN A 207 -10.42 -24.84 6.46
N LEU A 208 -9.35 -24.86 5.67
CA LEU A 208 -9.13 -23.91 4.56
C LEU A 208 -10.18 -24.10 3.46
N GLU A 209 -10.49 -25.35 3.11
CA GLU A 209 -11.55 -25.66 2.14
C GLU A 209 -12.90 -25.06 2.59
N LYS A 210 -13.26 -25.23 3.87
CA LYS A 210 -14.48 -24.65 4.44
C LYS A 210 -14.47 -23.13 4.42
N MET A 211 -13.33 -22.48 4.65
CA MET A 211 -13.21 -21.01 4.57
C MET A 211 -13.45 -20.52 3.15
N ILE A 212 -12.79 -21.15 2.17
CA ILE A 212 -12.98 -20.86 0.74
C ILE A 212 -14.44 -21.06 0.33
N GLU A 213 -15.03 -22.20 0.69
CA GLU A 213 -16.41 -22.54 0.31
C GLU A 213 -17.42 -21.58 0.96
N LYS A 214 -17.19 -21.20 2.22
CA LYS A 214 -17.99 -20.16 2.92
C LYS A 214 -17.89 -18.82 2.19
N PHE A 215 -16.69 -18.39 1.81
CA PHE A 215 -16.49 -17.14 1.08
C PHE A 215 -17.13 -17.18 -0.31
N LYS A 216 -16.94 -18.26 -1.09
CA LYS A 216 -17.55 -18.47 -2.42
C LYS A 216 -19.06 -18.19 -2.41
N ASN A 217 -19.75 -18.71 -1.40
CA ASN A 217 -21.21 -18.67 -1.26
C ASN A 217 -21.77 -17.32 -0.74
N LYS A 218 -20.92 -16.37 -0.35
CA LYS A 218 -21.35 -15.04 0.10
C LYS A 218 -21.91 -14.17 -1.02
N SER A 219 -22.85 -13.29 -0.68
CA SER A 219 -23.30 -12.23 -1.59
C SER A 219 -22.16 -11.24 -1.88
N PHE A 220 -22.31 -10.40 -2.90
CA PHE A 220 -21.33 -9.35 -3.19
C PHE A 220 -21.12 -8.41 -1.99
N ASP A 221 -22.22 -8.00 -1.35
CA ASP A 221 -22.19 -7.06 -0.23
C ASP A 221 -21.49 -7.71 0.99
N ASP A 222 -21.76 -8.99 1.29
CA ASP A 222 -21.09 -9.72 2.39
C ASP A 222 -19.60 -10.01 2.11
N LYS A 223 -19.23 -10.24 0.84
CA LYS A 223 -17.82 -10.39 0.44
C LYS A 223 -17.07 -9.08 0.63
N LYS A 224 -17.68 -7.98 0.17
CA LYS A 224 -17.10 -6.65 0.33
C LYS A 224 -16.92 -6.30 1.81
N GLU A 225 -17.92 -6.59 2.65
CA GLU A 225 -17.80 -6.39 4.10
C GLU A 225 -16.61 -7.15 4.68
N GLU A 226 -16.51 -8.47 4.41
CA GLU A 226 -15.41 -9.30 4.91
C GLU A 226 -14.02 -8.80 4.48
N ILE A 227 -13.86 -8.41 3.22
CA ILE A 227 -12.59 -7.86 2.70
C ILE A 227 -12.21 -6.58 3.45
N PHE A 228 -13.19 -5.71 3.70
CA PHE A 228 -12.96 -4.43 4.34
C PHE A 228 -12.76 -4.56 5.86
N GLU A 229 -13.40 -5.54 6.50
CA GLU A 229 -13.11 -5.94 7.87
C GLU A 229 -11.67 -6.46 8.01
N CYS A 230 -11.22 -7.29 7.06
CA CYS A 230 -9.83 -7.75 7.01
C CYS A 230 -8.87 -6.55 6.94
N LEU A 231 -9.07 -5.65 5.96
CA LEU A 231 -8.26 -4.44 5.81
C LEU A 231 -8.28 -3.53 7.04
N ALA A 232 -9.44 -3.40 7.72
CA ALA A 232 -9.57 -2.65 8.96
C ALA A 232 -8.81 -3.32 10.12
N GLY A 233 -8.82 -4.65 10.18
CA GLY A 233 -7.98 -5.43 11.11
C GLY A 233 -6.49 -5.22 10.85
N VAL A 234 -6.05 -5.10 9.59
CA VAL A 234 -4.65 -4.73 9.28
C VAL A 234 -4.29 -3.35 9.79
N LYS A 235 -5.25 -2.40 9.82
CA LYS A 235 -5.04 -1.08 10.43
C LYS A 235 -4.78 -1.16 11.93
N GLU A 236 -4.82 -2.33 12.58
CA GLU A 236 -4.38 -2.51 13.96
C GLU A 236 -3.05 -1.81 14.21
N GLU A 237 -3.08 -0.84 15.12
CA GLU A 237 -2.10 0.24 15.20
C GLU A 237 -0.67 -0.26 15.32
N LYS A 238 -0.41 -1.42 15.94
CA LYS A 238 0.96 -1.84 16.28
C LYS A 238 1.81 -2.14 15.03
N VAL A 239 1.30 -2.90 14.07
CA VAL A 239 2.08 -3.29 12.88
C VAL A 239 2.26 -2.11 11.95
N VAL A 240 1.17 -1.40 11.65
CA VAL A 240 1.20 -0.24 10.75
C VAL A 240 2.05 0.88 11.34
N LYS A 241 1.90 1.22 12.62
CA LYS A 241 2.69 2.28 13.27
C LYS A 241 4.18 1.95 13.30
N LYS A 242 4.55 0.71 13.64
CA LYS A 242 5.96 0.31 13.62
C LYS A 242 6.54 0.35 12.21
N SER A 243 5.74 -0.06 11.22
CA SER A 243 6.15 -0.02 9.82
C SER A 243 6.26 1.40 9.29
N GLU A 244 5.41 2.32 9.73
CA GLU A 244 5.50 3.75 9.45
C GLU A 244 6.75 4.38 10.07
N GLU A 245 7.06 4.09 11.34
CA GLU A 245 8.30 4.54 11.99
C GLU A 245 9.53 4.10 11.20
N ASN A 246 9.57 2.85 10.77
CA ASN A 246 10.67 2.32 9.95
C ASN A 246 10.70 2.99 8.57
N LEU A 247 9.54 3.24 7.95
CA LEU A 247 9.46 3.95 6.67
C LEU A 247 9.96 5.40 6.78
N LYS A 248 9.65 6.10 7.88
CA LYS A 248 10.17 7.44 8.17
C LYS A 248 11.70 7.44 8.26
N LEU A 249 12.30 6.43 8.89
CA LEU A 249 13.75 6.29 8.93
C LEU A 249 14.36 6.03 7.53
N ASP A 250 13.66 5.27 6.70
CA ASP A 250 14.11 4.90 5.35
C ASP A 250 13.94 6.03 4.32
N LEU A 251 12.92 6.87 4.46
CA LEU A 251 12.63 8.00 3.58
C LEU A 251 13.18 9.34 4.09
N LYS A 252 13.36 9.50 5.41
CA LYS A 252 13.84 10.74 6.04
C LYS A 252 12.99 11.94 5.58
N ASP A 253 13.64 12.97 5.05
CA ASP A 253 13.01 14.21 4.57
C ASP A 253 12.10 13.99 3.35
N GLU A 254 12.16 12.83 2.69
CA GLU A 254 11.27 12.47 1.58
C GLU A 254 9.94 11.86 2.06
N TYR A 255 9.79 11.57 3.35
CA TYR A 255 8.55 10.99 3.88
C TYR A 255 7.37 11.96 3.73
N VAL A 256 6.24 11.43 3.26
CA VAL A 256 4.99 12.17 3.11
C VAL A 256 3.98 11.66 4.14
N GLY A 257 3.58 12.55 5.04
CA GLY A 257 2.59 12.31 6.08
C GLY A 257 2.59 13.44 7.09
N ASP A 258 1.64 13.41 8.02
CA ASP A 258 1.63 14.39 9.10
C ASP A 258 2.87 14.17 9.97
N GLU A 259 3.55 15.26 10.35
CA GLU A 259 4.59 15.18 11.37
C GLU A 259 3.97 14.56 12.62
N SER A 260 4.38 13.33 12.93
CA SER A 260 4.19 12.82 14.28
C SER A 260 4.86 13.85 15.17
N ILE A 261 4.10 14.50 16.06
CA ILE A 261 4.64 15.37 17.11
C ILE A 261 5.86 14.64 17.66
N GLU A 262 7.04 15.13 17.29
CA GLU A 262 8.27 14.58 17.83
C GLU A 262 8.12 14.70 19.33
N ASN A 263 8.16 13.55 20.02
CA ASN A 263 8.58 13.55 21.41
C ASN A 263 10.06 13.96 21.41
N ASN A 264 10.27 15.27 21.22
CA ASN A 264 11.54 15.92 21.43
C ASN A 264 11.92 15.61 22.87
N SER A 265 12.96 14.79 22.99
CA SER A 265 13.55 14.29 24.24
C SER A 265 14.19 15.40 25.09
N SER A 266 13.86 16.67 24.84
CA SER A 266 14.30 17.85 25.59
C SER A 266 13.23 18.44 26.54
N LYS A 267 12.01 17.89 26.62
CA LYS A 267 10.99 18.32 27.61
C LYS A 267 10.72 17.31 28.74
N LYS A 268 11.78 16.65 29.24
CA LYS A 268 11.71 15.73 30.39
C LYS A 268 11.31 16.40 31.73
N GLY A 269 11.11 17.72 31.76
CA GLY A 269 10.76 18.47 32.97
C GLY A 269 9.27 18.84 33.16
N ILE A 270 8.42 18.75 32.13
CA ILE A 270 7.04 19.28 32.22
C ILE A 270 5.98 18.19 32.44
N TYR A 271 6.22 16.96 32.03
CA TYR A 271 5.24 15.86 32.17
C TYR A 271 5.20 15.17 33.54
N ILE A 272 6.22 15.35 34.38
CA ILE A 272 6.21 14.80 35.76
C ILE A 272 5.21 15.58 36.64
N GLY A 273 4.91 16.84 36.33
CA GLY A 273 3.96 17.66 37.10
C GLY A 273 2.48 17.32 36.86
N ILE A 274 2.12 16.80 35.68
CA ILE A 274 0.71 16.53 35.34
C ILE A 274 0.30 15.10 35.76
N ALA A 275 1.19 14.12 35.64
CA ALA A 275 0.92 12.75 36.09
C ALA A 275 0.77 12.67 37.63
N ALA A 276 1.53 13.47 38.38
CA ALA A 276 1.39 13.56 39.84
C ALA A 276 0.06 14.21 40.28
N ALA A 277 -0.44 15.20 39.51
CA ALA A 277 -1.71 15.86 39.82
C ALA A 277 -2.93 14.94 39.58
N ILE A 278 -2.89 14.10 38.53
CA ILE A 278 -4.00 13.17 38.23
C ILE A 278 -4.03 12.00 39.23
N ALA A 279 -2.87 11.50 39.68
CA ALA A 279 -2.80 10.47 40.71
C ALA A 279 -3.31 10.97 42.09
N ALA A 280 -3.08 12.24 42.43
CA ALA A 280 -3.61 12.85 43.66
C ALA A 280 -5.14 13.01 43.64
N ILE A 281 -5.73 13.33 42.48
CA ILE A 281 -7.19 13.47 42.34
C ILE A 281 -7.91 12.12 42.45
N ILE A 282 -7.32 11.04 41.90
CA ILE A 282 -7.89 9.69 42.01
C ILE A 282 -7.69 9.11 43.43
N GLY A 283 -6.56 9.41 44.09
CA GLY A 283 -6.30 8.98 45.47
C GLY A 283 -7.22 9.64 46.51
N ALA A 284 -7.56 10.92 46.34
CA ALA A 284 -8.49 11.62 47.24
C ALA A 284 -9.96 11.21 47.05
N GLY A 285 -10.37 10.85 45.83
CA GLY A 285 -11.74 10.40 45.54
C GLY A 285 -12.10 9.03 46.11
N VAL A 286 -11.11 8.15 46.30
CA VAL A 286 -11.34 6.77 46.80
C VAL A 286 -11.37 6.72 48.34
N MET A 287 -10.74 7.65 49.07
CA MET A 287 -10.83 7.69 50.54
C MET A 287 -12.14 8.29 51.08
N VAL A 288 -12.82 9.18 50.34
CA VAL A 288 -14.07 9.80 50.82
C VAL A 288 -15.25 8.82 50.80
N LYS A 289 -15.21 7.76 49.98
CA LYS A 289 -16.31 6.80 49.86
C LYS A 289 -16.31 5.71 50.95
N LYS A 290 -15.24 5.58 51.75
CA LYS A 290 -15.13 4.59 52.84
C LYS A 290 -15.55 5.11 54.23
N TYR A 291 -15.93 6.39 54.36
CA TYR A 291 -16.38 6.99 55.63
C TYR A 291 -17.88 7.36 55.67
N ARG A 292 -18.69 6.82 54.76
CA ARG A 292 -20.15 7.05 54.76
C ARG A 292 -20.94 5.74 54.61
N ILE A 293 -20.65 4.79 55.49
CA ILE A 293 -21.58 3.72 55.86
C ILE A 293 -21.56 3.67 57.39
N ARG A 294 -22.57 4.30 58.00
CA ARG A 294 -23.10 4.01 59.32
C ARG A 294 -24.60 3.94 59.15
#